data_AF-A0A2N6K891-F1
#
_entry.id   AF-A0A2N6K891-F1
#
_cell.length_a   1.000
_cell.length_b   1.000
_cell.length_c   1.000
_cell.angle_alpha   90.00
_cell.angle_beta   90.00
_cell.angle_gamma   90.00
#
_symmetry.space_group_name_H-M   'P 1'
#
loop_
_entity.id
_entity.type
_entity.pdbx_description
1 polymer ?
#
loop_
_entity_poly.entity_id
_entity_poly.type
_entity_poly.pdbx_seq_one_letter_code
_entity_poly.pdbx_strand_id
1 'polypeptide(L)' 'MHISIPDNLKRQFHSTCALRGLKMSQVVTELIEQWLKVNDASTSDFESGEFLTTDKVTKP' A
#
# COMPACT_ATOMS: atom_id res chain seq x y z
N MET A 1 16.32 10.40 3.04
CA MET A 1 15.86 11.03 1.79
C MET A 1 14.97 12.21 2.18
N HIS A 2 15.26 13.44 1.74
CA HIS A 2 14.44 14.62 2.07
C HIS A 2 13.55 14.95 0.88
N ILE A 3 12.24 14.74 1.03
CA ILE A 3 11.25 15.00 -0.02
C ILE A 3 10.55 16.32 0.33
N SER A 4 10.68 17.32 -0.54
CA SER A 4 9.99 18.60 -0.37
C SER A 4 8.64 18.55 -1.08
N ILE A 5 7.56 18.68 -0.31
CA ILE A 5 6.20 18.78 -0.82
C ILE A 5 5.73 20.24 -0.66
N PRO A 6 5.14 20.87 -1.68
CA PRO A 6 4.60 22.22 -1.56
C PRO A 6 3.57 22.35 -0.43
N ASP A 7 3.59 23.44 0.33
CA ASP A 7 2.70 23.63 1.49
C ASP A 7 1.22 23.65 1.11
N ASN A 8 0.87 24.23 -0.04
CA ASN A 8 -0.50 24.20 -0.54
C ASN A 8 -0.99 22.77 -0.76
N LEU A 9 -0.12 21.90 -1.31
CA LEU A 9 -0.47 20.50 -1.56
C LEU A 9 -0.62 19.72 -0.25
N LYS A 10 0.27 19.94 0.73
CA LYS A 10 0.14 19.38 2.09
C LYS A 10 -1.20 19.75 2.72
N ARG A 11 -1.61 21.02 2.61
CA ARG A 11 -2.88 21.51 3.17
C ARG A 11 -4.09 20.85 2.51
N GLN A 12 -4.13 20.79 1.17
CA GLN A 12 -5.23 20.15 0.45
C GLN A 12 -5.32 18.64 0.77
N PHE A 13 -4.18 17.96 0.83
CA PHE A 13 -4.12 16.55 1.20
C PHE A 13 -4.65 16.33 2.63
N HIS A 14 -4.19 17.13 3.60
CA HIS A 14 -4.65 17.08 4.97
C HIS A 14 -6.16 17.31 5.08
N SER A 15 -6.67 18.38 4.45
CA SER A 15 -8.10 18.69 4.45
C SER A 15 -8.94 17.56 3.86
N THR A 16 -8.48 16.96 2.76
CA THR A 16 -9.19 15.84 2.12
C THR A 16 -9.20 14.59 3.00
N CYS A 17 -8.07 14.26 3.64
CA CYS A 17 -7.98 13.14 4.58
C CYS A 17 -8.91 13.35 5.78
N ALA A 18 -8.92 14.56 6.35
CA ALA A 18 -9.76 14.92 7.48
C ALA A 18 -11.26 14.84 7.12
N LEU A 19 -11.65 15.35 5.95
CA LEU A 19 -13.04 15.27 5.47
C LEU A 19 -13.51 13.83 5.27
N ARG A 20 -12.61 12.92 4.89
CA ARG A 20 -12.90 11.50 4.71
C ARG A 20 -12.71 10.66 5.98
N GLY A 21 -12.26 11.26 7.08
CA GLY A 21 -11.96 10.54 8.33
C GLY A 21 -10.77 9.58 8.23
N LEU A 22 -9.84 9.81 7.30
CA LEU A 22 -8.69 8.94 7.05
C LEU A 22 -7.42 9.47 7.71
N LYS A 23 -6.56 8.56 8.14
CA LYS A 23 -5.20 8.90 8.60
C LYS A 23 -4.32 9.20 7.40
N MET A 24 -3.61 10.33 7.43
CA MET A 24 -2.69 10.71 6.36
C MET A 24 -1.63 9.64 6.07
N SER A 25 -1.10 8.99 7.11
CA SER A 25 -0.12 7.91 6.95
C SER A 25 -0.67 6.74 6.16
N GLN A 26 -1.93 6.35 6.40
CA GLN A 26 -2.57 5.26 5.68
C GLN A 26 -2.68 5.59 4.19
N VAL A 27 -3.18 6.78 3.86
CA VAL A 27 -3.34 7.20 2.46
C VAL A 27 -1.99 7.27 1.74
N VAL A 28 -0.94 7.79 2.40
CA VAL A 28 0.41 7.83 1.84
C VAL A 28 0.95 6.42 1.62
N THR A 29 0.80 5.51 2.58
CA THR A 29 1.23 4.11 2.44
C THR A 29 0.54 3.42 1.27
N GLU A 30 -0.79 3.53 1.17
CA GLU A 30 -1.54 2.93 0.06
C GLU A 30 -1.10 3.47 -1.30
N LEU A 31 -0.87 4.79 -1.41
CA LEU A 31 -0.40 5.41 -2.65
C LEU A 31 1.02 4.94 -3.03
N ILE A 32 1.90 4.75 -2.04
CA ILE A 32 3.25 4.22 -2.28
C ILE A 32 3.18 2.77 -2.75
N GLU A 33 2.38 1.93 -2.09
CA GLU A 33 2.19 0.52 -2.48
C GLU A 33 1.59 0.39 -3.88
N GLN A 34 0.59 1.22 -4.20
CA GLN A 34 0.01 1.27 -5.55
C GLN A 34 1.04 1.72 -6.58
N TRP A 35 1.82 2.75 -6.27
CA TRP A 35 2.89 3.20 -7.15
C TRP A 35 3.91 2.09 -7.40
N LEU A 36 4.37 1.41 -6.35
CA LEU A 36 5.28 0.28 -6.48
C LEU A 36 4.67 -0.83 -7.33
N LYS A 37 3.46 -1.30 -7.03
CA LYS A 37 2.79 -2.37 -7.80
C LYS A 37 2.65 -2.06 -9.30
N VAL A 38 2.35 -0.81 -9.66
CA VAL A 38 2.24 -0.39 -11.07
C VAL A 38 3.60 -0.36 -11.76
N ASN A 39 4.66 -0.01 -11.04
CA ASN A 39 6.00 0.17 -11.61
C ASN A 39 6.88 -1.10 -11.52
N ASP A 40 6.69 -1.94 -10.52
CA ASP A 40 7.29 -3.28 -10.35
C ASP A 40 6.79 -4.28 -11.40
N ALA A 41 5.63 -4.02 -12.03
CA ALA A 41 5.15 -4.81 -13.16
C ALA A 41 6.04 -4.73 -14.41
N SER A 42 7.13 -3.94 -14.37
CA SER A 42 8.16 -3.88 -15.41
C SER A 42 9.33 -4.86 -15.19
N THR A 43 9.34 -5.61 -14.08
CA THR A 43 10.23 -6.76 -13.90
C THR A 43 9.38 -8.01 -13.81
N SER A 44 9.06 -8.57 -14.98
CA SER A 44 8.60 -9.95 -15.04
C SER A 44 9.68 -10.87 -14.47
N ASP A 45 9.19 -11.96 -13.87
CA ASP A 45 9.91 -13.21 -13.57
C ASP A 45 10.81 -13.18 -12.33
N PHE A 46 10.25 -13.48 -11.17
CA PHE A 46 10.78 -14.55 -10.30
C PHE A 46 9.70 -15.00 -9.28
N GLU A 47 8.98 -16.04 -9.69
CA GLU A 47 8.73 -17.29 -8.96
C GLU A 47 8.22 -17.25 -7.50
N SER A 48 6.97 -17.69 -7.36
CA SER A 48 6.57 -18.80 -6.47
C SER A 48 6.80 -18.63 -4.96
N GLY A 49 5.84 -17.98 -4.31
CA GLY A 49 5.54 -18.14 -2.89
C GLY A 49 4.31 -19.02 -2.71
N GLU A 50 4.55 -20.33 -2.60
CA GLU A 50 3.61 -21.39 -2.23
C GLU A 50 2.65 -20.97 -1.09
N PHE A 51 1.33 -21.07 -1.30
CA PHE A 51 0.33 -20.93 -0.26
C PHE A 51 -0.78 -21.97 -0.42
N LEU A 52 -1.08 -22.64 0.71
CA LEU A 52 -2.21 -23.53 1.03
C LEU A 52 -2.00 -25.02 0.66
N THR A 53 -2.22 -26.02 1.53
CA THR A 53 -3.16 -26.14 2.66
C THR A 53 -2.57 -26.88 3.88
N THR A 54 -2.90 -26.40 5.07
CA THR A 54 -2.84 -27.18 6.30
C THR A 54 -4.06 -28.10 6.37
N ASP A 55 -3.90 -29.39 6.13
CA ASP A 55 -4.92 -30.38 6.43
C ASP A 55 -4.74 -30.88 7.87
N LYS A 56 -5.48 -30.26 8.79
CA LYS A 56 -5.92 -30.90 10.03
C LYS A 56 -7.41 -31.19 9.89
N VAL A 57 -7.76 -32.46 9.71
CA VAL A 57 -9.09 -32.97 10.06
C VAL A 57 -8.98 -34.23 10.92
N THR A 58 -9.82 -34.23 11.94
CA THR A 58 -9.90 -35.05 13.14
C THR A 58 -10.59 -36.39 12.89
N LYS A 59 -10.04 -37.48 13.47
CA LYS A 59 -10.62 -38.71 14.10
C LYS A 59 -11.91 -39.38 13.51
N PRO A 60 -12.06 -40.71 13.63
CA PRO A 60 -12.35 -41.39 14.91
C PRO A 60 -11.36 -42.48 15.35
#